data_AF-A0A060C3V4-F1
#
_entry.id   AF-A0A060C3V4-F1
#
_cell.length_a   1.000
_cell.length_b   1.000
_cell.length_c   1.000
_cell.angle_alpha   90.00
_cell.angle_beta   90.00
_cell.angle_gamma   90.00
#
_symmetry.space_group_name_H-M   'P 1'
#
loop_
_entity.id
_entity.type
_entity.pdbx_description
1 polymer ?
#
loop_
_entity_poly.entity_id
_entity_poly.type
_entity_poly.pdbx_seq_one_letter_code
_entity_poly.pdbx_strand_id
1 'polypeptide(L)'
;GTHTVQHRLDASWWRNATVYQIYPRSFADADGDGLGDIPGVTSRLDYLSRLGVDAIWLSPFYPSPLKDGGYDVADYRDVDPRWALSRTSLV
;
A
#
# COMPACT_ATOMS: atom_id res chain seq x y z
N GLY A 1 -0.89 18.66 -38.45
CA GLY A 1 0.27 18.76 -37.55
C GLY A 1 0.11 17.74 -36.46
N THR A 2 0.98 16.75 -36.42
CA THR A 2 1.02 15.73 -35.37
C THR A 2 1.37 16.38 -34.04
N HIS A 3 0.43 16.39 -33.08
CA HIS A 3 0.71 16.76 -31.70
C HIS A 3 1.53 15.64 -31.07
N THR A 4 2.84 15.67 -31.29
CA THR A 4 3.77 14.85 -30.54
C THR A 4 3.76 15.38 -29.11
N VAL A 5 3.08 14.67 -28.21
CA VAL A 5 3.20 14.92 -26.77
C VAL A 5 4.65 14.61 -26.43
N GLN A 6 5.49 15.64 -26.44
CA GLN A 6 6.79 15.60 -25.79
C GLN A 6 6.50 15.48 -24.30
N HIS A 7 6.34 14.25 -23.82
CA HIS A 7 6.59 13.92 -22.43
C HIS A 7 8.07 14.25 -22.22
N ARG A 8 8.33 15.51 -21.86
CA ARG A 8 9.63 15.93 -21.39
C ARG A 8 9.99 14.90 -20.32
N LEU A 9 11.13 14.24 -20.53
CA LEU A 9 11.74 13.33 -19.58
C LEU A 9 12.09 14.16 -18.33
N ASP A 10 11.08 14.52 -17.54
CA ASP A 10 11.30 15.07 -16.22
C ASP A 10 11.86 13.92 -15.40
N ALA A 11 13.18 13.93 -15.22
CA ALA A 11 13.93 12.92 -14.48
C ALA A 11 13.53 12.82 -12.98
N SER A 12 12.46 13.49 -12.57
CA SER A 12 11.95 13.53 -11.20
C SER A 12 10.43 13.42 -11.21
N TRP A 13 9.91 12.29 -11.70
CA TRP A 13 8.48 11.97 -11.74
C TRP A 13 7.75 12.29 -10.42
N TRP A 14 8.42 12.08 -9.29
CA TRP A 14 7.91 12.32 -7.94
C TRP A 14 7.55 13.78 -7.65
N ARG A 15 8.09 14.77 -8.38
CA ARG A 15 7.79 16.20 -8.16
C ARG A 15 6.36 16.57 -8.54
N ASN A 16 5.80 15.83 -9.49
CA ASN A 16 4.46 16.07 -10.02
C ASN A 16 3.50 14.92 -9.68
N ALA A 17 3.95 13.93 -8.91
CA ALA A 17 3.17 12.75 -8.57
C ALA A 17 2.12 13.06 -7.50
N THR A 18 0.89 12.64 -7.75
CA THR A 18 -0.16 12.55 -6.73
C THR A 18 0.06 11.27 -5.92
N VAL A 19 0.58 11.45 -4.69
CA VAL A 19 0.85 10.33 -3.78
C VAL A 19 -0.35 10.12 -2.85
N TYR A 20 -0.83 8.88 -2.79
CA TYR A 20 -1.89 8.48 -1.85
C TYR A 20 -1.28 7.67 -0.71
N GLN A 21 -1.39 8.18 0.52
CA GLN A 21 -0.92 7.46 1.70
C GLN A 21 -1.99 6.48 2.19
N ILE A 22 -1.61 5.24 2.43
CA ILE A 22 -2.48 4.19 2.94
C ILE A 22 -1.96 3.73 4.31
N TYR A 23 -2.86 3.70 5.30
CA TYR A 23 -2.65 2.98 6.55
C TYR A 23 -3.30 1.59 6.42
N PRO A 24 -2.54 0.51 6.16
CA PRO A 24 -3.11 -0.77 5.72
C PRO A 24 -4.20 -1.30 6.64
N ARG A 25 -3.95 -1.28 7.96
CA ARG A 25 -4.87 -1.75 9.02
C ARG A 25 -6.28 -1.19 8.93
N SER A 26 -6.48 -0.01 8.37
CA SER A 26 -7.78 0.67 8.37
C SER A 26 -8.31 0.95 6.97
N PHE A 27 -7.69 0.38 5.93
CA PHE A 27 -8.03 0.70 4.55
C PHE A 27 -9.04 -0.25 3.92
N ALA A 28 -8.70 -1.53 3.84
CA ALA A 28 -9.57 -2.56 3.28
C ALA A 28 -9.19 -3.92 3.85
N ASP A 29 -10.18 -4.62 4.41
CA ASP A 29 -10.11 -5.97 4.96
C ASP A 29 -10.59 -6.95 3.88
N ALA A 30 -9.75 -7.92 3.51
CA ALA A 30 -10.05 -8.89 2.46
C ALA A 30 -10.53 -10.24 3.00
N ASP A 31 -10.25 -10.59 4.25
CA ASP A 31 -10.59 -11.89 4.84
C ASP A 31 -11.67 -11.83 5.94
N GLY A 32 -12.10 -10.63 6.30
CA GLY A 32 -13.23 -10.37 7.20
C GLY A 32 -12.87 -10.42 8.67
N ASP A 33 -11.59 -10.35 9.04
CA ASP A 33 -11.13 -10.40 10.43
C ASP A 33 -11.25 -9.07 11.19
N GLY A 34 -11.61 -7.99 10.49
CA GLY A 34 -11.78 -6.64 11.02
C GLY A 34 -10.53 -5.76 10.92
N LEU A 35 -9.43 -6.26 10.35
CA LEU A 35 -8.20 -5.52 10.07
C LEU A 35 -7.93 -5.47 8.57
N GLY A 36 -7.47 -4.32 8.10
CA GLY A 36 -7.05 -4.20 6.72
C GLY A 36 -5.70 -4.87 6.45
N ASP A 37 -5.57 -5.44 5.26
CA ASP A 37 -4.46 -6.29 4.86
C ASP A 37 -3.96 -5.95 3.44
N ILE A 38 -2.82 -6.54 3.03
CA ILE A 38 -2.23 -6.28 1.71
C ILE A 38 -3.15 -6.73 0.57
N PRO A 39 -3.77 -7.92 0.59
CA PRO A 39 -4.81 -8.28 -0.38
C PRO A 39 -5.93 -7.23 -0.51
N GLY A 40 -6.41 -6.68 0.60
CA GLY A 40 -7.41 -5.61 0.65
C GLY A 40 -6.92 -4.35 -0.04
N VAL A 41 -5.68 -3.92 0.20
CA VAL A 41 -5.04 -2.83 -0.55
C VAL A 41 -5.03 -3.14 -2.05
N THR A 42 -4.60 -4.34 -2.45
CA THR A 42 -4.51 -4.70 -3.87
C THR A 42 -5.87 -4.69 -4.57
N SER A 43 -6.94 -5.11 -3.88
CA SER A 43 -8.31 -5.09 -4.40
C SER A 43 -8.84 -3.69 -4.75
N ARG A 44 -8.22 -2.64 -4.22
CA ARG A 44 -8.61 -1.24 -4.42
C ARG A 44 -7.71 -0.49 -5.41
N LEU A 45 -6.70 -1.14 -6.01
CA LEU A 45 -5.79 -0.47 -6.95
C LEU A 45 -6.52 0.10 -8.16
N ASP A 46 -7.55 -0.58 -8.68
CA ASP A 46 -8.40 -0.08 -9.76
C ASP A 46 -9.13 1.23 -9.39
N TYR A 47 -9.58 1.34 -8.14
CA TYR A 47 -10.19 2.57 -7.64
C TYR A 47 -9.14 3.69 -7.54
N LEU A 48 -7.97 3.41 -6.99
CA LEU A 48 -6.89 4.39 -6.82
C LEU A 48 -6.36 4.88 -8.18
N SER A 49 -6.25 3.98 -9.16
CA SER A 49 -5.88 4.32 -10.53
C SER A 49 -6.94 5.24 -11.18
N ARG A 50 -8.23 4.93 -11.04
CA ARG A 50 -9.31 5.80 -11.53
C ARG A 50 -9.37 7.16 -10.83
N LEU A 51 -8.96 7.22 -9.56
CA LEU A 51 -8.84 8.46 -8.80
C LEU A 51 -7.72 9.38 -9.34
N GLY A 52 -6.77 8.82 -10.10
CA GLY A 52 -5.62 9.56 -10.64
C GLY A 52 -4.39 9.55 -9.73
N VAL A 53 -4.24 8.52 -8.88
CA VAL A 53 -3.06 8.34 -8.03
C VAL A 53 -1.89 7.83 -8.86
N ASP A 54 -0.73 8.47 -8.73
CA ASP A 54 0.51 8.08 -9.42
C ASP A 54 1.36 7.11 -8.59
N ALA A 55 1.31 7.23 -7.26
CA ALA A 55 2.06 6.37 -6.34
C ALA A 55 1.35 6.18 -5.00
N ILE A 56 1.61 5.04 -4.38
CA ILE A 56 1.10 4.70 -3.04
C ILE A 56 2.24 4.77 -2.03
N TRP A 57 2.01 5.46 -0.92
CA TRP A 57 2.87 5.38 0.26
C TRP A 57 2.18 4.57 1.35
N LEU A 58 2.72 3.39 1.67
CA LEU A 58 2.22 2.57 2.77
C LEU A 58 2.87 3.01 4.08
N SER A 59 2.04 3.23 5.11
CA SER A 59 2.49 3.17 6.49
C SER A 59 3.05 1.77 6.82
N PRO A 60 3.85 1.60 7.90
CA PRO A 60 4.59 0.36 8.15
C PRO A 60 3.74 -0.92 8.13
N PHE A 61 4.26 -1.95 7.45
CA PHE A 61 3.67 -3.29 7.34
C PHE A 61 4.70 -4.40 7.69
N TYR A 62 5.76 -4.04 8.41
CA TYR A 62 6.82 -4.93 8.85
C TYR A 62 6.45 -5.60 10.18
N PRO A 63 7.09 -6.74 10.56
CA PRO A 63 7.02 -7.28 11.90
C PRO A 63 7.26 -6.21 12.95
N SER A 64 6.33 -6.08 13.91
CA SER A 64 6.40 -5.06 14.95
C SER A 64 5.66 -5.47 16.23
N PRO A 65 6.17 -5.13 17.42
CA PRO A 65 5.41 -5.25 18.66
C PRO A 65 4.16 -4.36 18.73
N LEU A 66 4.00 -3.40 17.81
CA LEU A 66 2.92 -2.43 17.73
C LEU A 66 2.79 -1.48 18.92
N LYS A 67 3.89 -1.19 19.60
CA LYS A 67 3.90 -0.14 20.64
C LYS A 67 3.69 1.25 20.05
N ASP A 68 4.03 1.43 18.77
CA ASP A 68 3.85 2.66 18.02
C ASP A 68 3.22 2.39 16.65
N GLY A 69 2.14 1.59 16.62
CA GLY A 69 1.33 1.40 15.41
C GLY A 69 2.07 0.77 14.22
N GLY A 70 3.22 0.13 14.44
CA GLY A 70 4.05 -0.48 13.39
C GLY A 70 5.34 0.29 13.09
N TYR A 71 5.52 1.49 13.64
CA TYR A 71 6.76 2.27 13.48
C TYR A 71 7.91 1.72 14.34
N ASP A 72 7.61 0.95 15.39
CA ASP A 72 8.55 0.13 16.16
C ASP A 72 8.87 -1.18 15.42
N VAL A 73 9.64 -1.10 14.33
CA VAL A 73 9.96 -2.24 13.46
C VAL A 73 10.93 -3.21 14.13
N ALA A 74 10.58 -4.50 14.13
CA ALA A 74 11.40 -5.60 14.65
C ALA A 74 12.25 -6.29 13.56
N ASP A 75 11.73 -6.39 12.33
CA ASP A 75 12.48 -6.89 11.17
C ASP A 75 12.12 -6.08 9.91
N TYR A 76 13.09 -5.37 9.34
CA TYR A 76 12.89 -4.55 8.15
C TYR A 76 12.82 -5.35 6.83
N ARG A 77 13.04 -6.66 6.87
CA ARG A 77 13.14 -7.52 5.67
C ARG A 77 11.98 -8.48 5.49
N ASP A 78 11.05 -8.53 6.43
CA ASP A 78 9.89 -9.39 6.38
C ASP A 78 8.60 -8.58 6.43
N VAL A 79 7.48 -9.21 6.08
CA VAL A 79 6.13 -8.65 6.19
C VAL A 79 5.49 -9.21 7.44
N ASP A 80 4.81 -8.38 8.24
CA ASP A 80 4.11 -8.92 9.39
C ASP A 80 3.02 -9.89 8.94
N PRO A 81 2.97 -11.12 9.49
CA PRO A 81 1.94 -12.09 9.13
C PRO A 81 0.51 -11.57 9.32
N ARG A 82 0.30 -10.58 10.20
CA ARG A 82 -1.00 -9.91 10.40
C ARG A 82 -1.50 -9.11 9.19
N TRP A 83 -0.63 -8.76 8.24
CA TRP A 83 -1.01 -8.03 7.02
C TRP A 83 -1.05 -8.93 5.78
N ALA A 84 -0.61 -10.17 5.90
CA ALA A 84 -0.75 -11.19 4.88
C ALA A 84 -2.15 -11.81 4.96
N LEU A 85 -2.55 -12.53 3.91
CA LEU A 85 -3.79 -13.31 3.95
C LEU A 85 -3.75 -14.25 5.16
N SER A 86 -4.76 -14.20 6.03
CA SER A 86 -4.87 -15.12 7.15
C SER A 86 -4.84 -16.55 6.60
N ARG A 87 -3.75 -17.27 6.88
CA ARG A 87 -3.75 -18.72 6.72
C ARG A 87 -4.65 -19.22 7.82
N THR A 88 -5.93 -19.45 7.50
CA THR A 88 -6.80 -20.30 8.29
C THR A 88 -5.98 -21.52 8.71
N SER A 89 -5.78 -21.69 10.02
CA SER A 89 -5.17 -22.89 10.59
C SER A 89 -5.87 -24.10 9.98
N LEU A 90 -5.16 -24.81 9.11
CA LEU A 90 -5.51 -26.19 8.79
C LEU A 90 -5.21 -26.97 10.07
N VAL A 91 -6.26 -27.17 10.87
CA VAL A 91 -6.40 -28.37 11.69
C VAL A 91 -6.76 -29.54 10.80
#